data_AF-A0A5J4P7X7-F1
#
_entry.id   AF-A0A5J4P7X7-F1
#
_cell.length_a   1.000
_cell.length_b   1.000
_cell.length_c   1.000
_cell.angle_alpha   90.00
_cell.angle_beta   90.00
_cell.angle_gamma   90.00
#
_symmetry.space_group_name_H-M   'P 1'
#
loop_
_entity.id
_entity.type
_entity.pdbx_description
1 polymer ?
#
loop_
_entity_poly.entity_id
_entity_poly.type
_entity_poly.pdbx_seq_one_letter_code
_entity_poly.pdbx_strand_id
1 'polypeptide(L)'
;MTKILTRIILILFAVGDISAQNFTEYFTDKTLRVDYIFTGNAVRQDIYLEELSQLPSWAGRRTRLSELPLEGNGQIIMKDLHTKQCIYKTSFSSLFYEWLA
;
A
#
# COMPACT_ATOMS: atom_id res chain seq x y z
N MET A 1 12.63 12.44 43.34
CA MET A 1 13.31 12.62 42.03
C MET A 1 13.70 11.29 41.38
N THR A 2 14.37 10.38 42.08
CA THR A 2 14.81 9.06 41.54
C THR A 2 13.68 8.19 40.97
N LYS A 3 12.52 8.09 41.64
CA LYS A 3 11.37 7.30 41.16
C LYS A 3 10.74 7.80 39.84
N ILE A 4 10.84 9.11 39.57
CA ILE A 4 10.35 9.71 38.32
C ILE A 4 11.31 9.36 37.18
N LEU A 5 12.62 9.43 37.45
CA LEU A 5 13.66 9.07 36.48
C LEU A 5 13.55 7.59 36.06
N THR A 6 13.27 6.69 37.01
CA THR A 6 13.09 5.26 36.72
C THR A 6 11.87 5.01 35.81
N ARG A 7 10.78 5.76 35.98
CA ARG A 7 9.57 5.63 35.15
C ARG A 7 9.78 6.13 33.72
N ILE A 8 10.54 7.21 33.54
CA ILE A 8 10.90 7.74 32.21
C ILE A 8 11.76 6.75 31.44
N ILE A 9 12.74 6.13 32.10
CA ILE A 9 13.60 5.10 31.49
C ILE A 9 12.77 3.88 31.06
N LEU A 10 11.81 3.44 31.89
CA LEU A 10 10.94 2.31 31.54
C LEU A 10 10.06 2.59 30.31
N ILE A 11 9.59 3.83 30.14
CA ILE A 11 8.82 4.26 28.97
C ILE A 11 9.69 4.29 27.71
N LEU A 12 10.95 4.73 27.82
CA LEU A 12 11.88 4.75 26.68
C LEU A 12 12.19 3.35 26.12
N PHE A 13 12.28 2.33 26.99
CA PHE A 13 12.50 0.94 26.57
C PHE A 13 11.23 0.24 26.05
N ALA A 14 10.05 0.79 26.31
CA ALA A 14 8.77 0.25 25.82
C ALA A 14 8.42 0.73 24.40
N VAL A 15 9.15 1.70 23.86
CA VAL A 15 9.02 2.10 22.46
C VAL A 15 9.75 1.07 21.61
N GLY A 16 9.05 0.02 21.19
CA GLY A 16 9.57 -0.96 20.24
C GLY A 16 10.04 -0.30 18.93
N ASP A 17 10.81 -1.03 18.13
CA ASP A 17 11.35 -0.53 16.86
C ASP A 17 10.25 0.07 15.98
N ILE A 18 10.22 1.40 15.89
CA ILE A 18 9.41 2.14 14.93
C ILE A 18 10.12 2.02 13.58
N SER A 19 10.04 0.83 12.98
CA SER A 19 10.60 0.59 11.66
C SER A 19 9.57 1.02 10.61
N ALA A 20 9.78 2.18 10.01
CA ALA A 20 9.09 2.55 8.78
C ALA A 20 9.73 1.81 7.61
N GLN A 21 8.91 1.27 6.70
CA GLN A 21 9.41 0.64 5.47
C GLN A 21 10.20 1.66 4.66
N ASN A 22 11.42 1.30 4.26
CA ASN A 22 12.23 2.11 3.36
C ASN A 22 11.81 1.83 1.91
N PHE A 23 11.51 2.87 1.14
CA PHE A 23 11.15 2.76 -0.27
C PHE A 23 12.20 1.97 -1.09
N THR A 24 13.48 2.22 -0.85
CA THR A 24 14.57 1.61 -1.64
C THR A 24 14.82 0.13 -1.33
N GLU A 25 14.14 -0.44 -0.33
CA GLU A 25 14.24 -1.86 -0.01
C GLU A 25 13.57 -2.74 -1.07
N TYR A 26 12.47 -2.27 -1.65
CA TYR A 26 11.68 -3.03 -2.64
C TYR A 26 11.48 -2.31 -3.98
N PHE A 27 11.70 -1.00 -4.03
CA PHE A 27 11.35 -0.19 -5.20
C PHE A 27 12.54 0.56 -5.80
N THR A 28 12.56 0.60 -7.13
CA THR A 28 13.38 1.56 -7.89
C THR A 28 12.62 2.86 -8.10
N ASP A 29 13.31 3.96 -8.40
CA ASP A 29 12.67 5.24 -8.75
C ASP A 29 12.08 5.24 -10.18
N LYS A 30 11.11 4.36 -10.40
CA LYS A 30 10.34 4.16 -11.63
C LYS A 30 8.93 3.70 -11.27
N THR A 31 7.96 3.91 -12.16
CA THR A 31 6.58 3.47 -11.91
C THR A 31 6.23 2.25 -12.74
N LEU A 32 5.73 1.20 -12.08
CA LEU A 32 4.98 0.14 -12.74
C LEU A 32 3.53 0.61 -12.89
N ARG A 33 3.13 0.94 -14.13
CA ARG A 33 1.74 1.20 -14.48
C ARG A 33 1.11 -0.13 -14.88
N VAL A 34 -0.05 -0.42 -14.30
CA VAL A 34 -0.81 -1.64 -14.59
C VAL A 34 -2.20 -1.21 -15.05
N ASP A 35 -2.50 -1.52 -16.31
CA ASP A 35 -3.81 -1.27 -16.90
C ASP A 35 -4.66 -2.54 -16.77
N TYR A 36 -5.86 -2.39 -16.23
CA TYR A 36 -6.81 -3.48 -15.98
C TYR A 36 -8.12 -3.21 -16.71
N ILE A 37 -8.76 -4.29 -17.17
CA ILE A 37 -10.13 -4.27 -17.65
C ILE A 37 -11.03 -4.84 -16.56
N PHE A 38 -11.94 -4.02 -16.06
CA PHE A 38 -13.02 -4.48 -15.19
C PHE A 38 -14.21 -4.86 -16.06
N THR A 39 -14.71 -6.08 -15.87
CA THR A 39 -15.78 -6.66 -16.66
C THR A 39 -16.86 -7.20 -15.76
N GLY A 40 -18.08 -7.30 -16.27
CA GLY A 40 -19.17 -7.95 -15.55
C GLY A 40 -20.52 -7.30 -15.76
N ASN A 41 -21.41 -7.60 -14.82
CA ASN A 41 -22.75 -7.07 -14.66
C ASN A 41 -23.12 -7.13 -13.17
N ALA A 42 -24.37 -6.83 -12.81
CA ALA A 42 -24.82 -6.84 -11.41
C ALA A 42 -24.64 -8.18 -10.66
N VAL A 43 -24.52 -9.31 -11.36
CA VAL A 43 -24.42 -10.65 -10.76
C VAL A 43 -22.97 -11.13 -10.63
N ARG A 44 -22.12 -10.82 -11.62
CA ARG A 44 -20.74 -11.30 -11.66
C ARG A 44 -19.80 -10.21 -12.18
N GLN A 45 -18.66 -10.04 -11.50
CA GLN A 45 -17.59 -9.14 -11.89
C GLN A 45 -16.25 -9.88 -11.93
N ASP A 46 -15.44 -9.60 -12.94
CA ASP A 46 -14.12 -10.18 -13.13
C ASP A 46 -13.11 -9.07 -13.52
N ILE A 47 -11.84 -9.25 -13.16
CA ILE A 47 -10.75 -8.30 -13.44
C ILE A 47 -9.69 -9.02 -14.27
N TYR A 48 -9.30 -8.42 -15.41
CA TYR A 48 -8.27 -8.95 -16.28
C TYR A 48 -7.13 -7.94 -16.46
N LEU A 49 -5.90 -8.45 -16.54
CA LEU A 49 -4.72 -7.64 -16.88
C LEU A 49 -4.75 -7.31 -18.38
N GLU A 50 -4.61 -6.03 -18.72
CA GLU A 50 -4.49 -5.58 -20.11
C GLU A 50 -3.02 -5.37 -20.48
N GLU A 51 -2.33 -4.48 -19.78
CA GLU A 51 -0.96 -4.09 -20.10
C GLU A 51 -0.14 -3.75 -18.85
N LEU A 52 1.17 -3.96 -18.95
CA LEU A 52 2.17 -3.47 -18.00
C LEU A 52 3.11 -2.49 -18.71
N SER A 53 3.26 -1.29 -18.15
CA SER A 53 4.17 -0.28 -18.67
C SER A 53 5.10 0.25 -17.59
N GLN A 54 6.28 0.74 -17.99
CA GLN A 54 7.24 1.37 -17.08
C GLN A 54 7.35 2.87 -17.39
N LEU A 55 7.17 3.72 -16.38
CA LEU A 55 7.43 5.16 -16.48
C LEU A 55 8.81 5.50 -15.87
N PRO A 56 9.47 6.57 -16.34
CA PRO A 56 10.88 6.83 -16.01
C PRO A 56 11.15 7.24 -14.56
N SER A 57 10.13 7.65 -13.79
CA SER A 57 10.28 8.07 -12.38
C SER A 57 9.10 7.62 -11.52
N TRP A 58 9.29 7.59 -10.19
CA TRP A 58 8.24 7.37 -9.19
C TRP A 58 7.81 8.68 -8.55
N ALA A 59 6.61 9.14 -8.88
CA ALA A 59 6.02 10.36 -8.33
C ALA A 59 5.12 10.11 -7.09
N GLY A 60 4.94 8.86 -6.67
CA GLY A 60 4.05 8.49 -5.58
C GLY A 60 4.69 8.60 -4.19
N ARG A 61 3.99 8.03 -3.20
CA ARG A 61 4.45 8.07 -1.79
C ARG A 61 5.74 7.28 -1.59
N ARG A 62 6.56 7.72 -0.63
CA ARG A 62 7.79 7.03 -0.18
C ARG A 62 7.74 6.57 1.28
N THR A 63 6.64 6.88 1.97
CA THR A 63 6.37 6.52 3.37
C THR A 63 4.93 6.00 3.48
N ARG A 64 4.61 5.32 4.61
CA ARG A 64 3.31 4.66 4.82
C ARG A 64 2.93 3.77 3.63
N LEU A 65 3.91 2.98 3.17
CA LEU A 65 3.82 2.22 1.92
C LEU A 65 2.83 1.07 2.02
N SER A 66 2.66 0.43 3.16
CA SER A 66 1.72 -0.69 3.34
C SER A 66 0.37 -0.28 3.95
N GLU A 67 0.09 1.02 4.06
CA GLU A 67 -1.09 1.57 4.73
C GLU A 67 -2.09 2.18 3.73
N LEU A 68 -3.36 2.28 4.15
CA LEU A 68 -4.39 3.00 3.42
C LEU A 68 -4.85 4.24 4.20
N PRO A 69 -4.93 5.42 3.56
CA PRO A 69 -5.57 6.57 4.17
C PRO A 69 -7.10 6.42 4.25
N LEU A 70 -7.70 5.69 3.31
CA LEU A 70 -9.13 5.38 3.21
C LEU A 70 -9.31 3.99 2.61
N GLU A 71 -10.39 3.28 2.95
CA GLU A 71 -10.65 1.93 2.42
C GLU A 71 -10.88 1.90 0.91
N GLY A 72 -11.68 2.84 0.39
CA GLY A 72 -12.14 2.86 -1.01
C GLY A 72 -13.07 1.69 -1.35
N ASN A 73 -13.64 1.69 -2.57
CA ASN A 73 -14.45 0.57 -3.08
C ASN A 73 -13.59 -0.51 -3.77
N GLY A 74 -12.34 -0.18 -4.09
CA GLY A 74 -11.34 -1.10 -4.63
C GLY A 74 -9.97 -0.86 -3.99
N GLN A 75 -9.17 -1.92 -3.89
CA GLN A 75 -7.82 -1.87 -3.31
C GLN A 75 -6.83 -2.62 -4.20
N ILE A 76 -5.64 -2.06 -4.35
CA ILE A 76 -4.47 -2.74 -4.92
C ILE A 76 -3.48 -3.00 -3.78
N ILE A 77 -3.13 -4.26 -3.59
CA ILE A 77 -2.18 -4.72 -2.56
C ILE A 77 -1.01 -5.40 -3.27
N MET A 78 0.16 -4.75 -3.25
CA MET A 78 1.40 -5.32 -3.73
C MET A 78 2.12 -6.03 -2.59
N LYS A 79 2.56 -7.27 -2.84
CA LYS A 79 3.31 -8.08 -1.90
C LYS A 79 4.63 -8.50 -2.51
N ASP A 80 5.67 -8.56 -1.68
CA ASP A 80 6.89 -9.25 -2.05
C ASP A 80 6.57 -10.73 -2.34
N LEU A 81 7.14 -11.27 -3.40
CA LEU A 81 6.80 -12.61 -3.87
C LEU A 81 7.32 -13.69 -2.91
N HIS A 82 8.46 -13.48 -2.27
CA HIS A 82 9.10 -14.48 -1.42
C HIS A 82 8.52 -14.46 0.01
N THR A 83 8.51 -13.30 0.66
CA THR A 83 8.08 -13.14 2.05
C THR A 83 6.58 -12.98 2.20
N LYS A 84 5.86 -12.65 1.10
CA LYS A 84 4.44 -12.27 1.09
C LYS A 84 4.13 -11.01 1.90
N GLN A 85 5.15 -10.27 2.35
CA GLN A 85 5.00 -8.99 3.03
C GLN A 85 4.31 -7.99 2.11
N CYS A 86 3.35 -7.23 2.64
CA CYS A 86 2.76 -6.11 1.91
C CYS A 86 3.78 -4.98 1.81
N ILE A 87 4.14 -4.62 0.58
CA ILE A 87 5.17 -3.62 0.29
C ILE A 87 4.59 -2.33 -0.32
N TYR A 88 3.37 -2.38 -0.86
CA TYR A 88 2.63 -1.20 -1.32
C TYR A 88 1.11 -1.44 -1.25
N LYS A 89 0.33 -0.48 -0.76
CA LYS A 89 -1.14 -0.54 -0.75
C LYS A 89 -1.79 0.76 -1.25
N THR A 90 -2.80 0.71 -2.12
CA THR A 90 -3.56 1.91 -2.51
C THR A 90 -5.02 1.56 -2.70
N SER A 91 -5.91 2.53 -2.46
CA SER A 91 -7.35 2.38 -2.64
C SER A 91 -7.86 3.35 -3.71
N PHE A 92 -9.04 3.03 -4.26
CA PHE A 92 -9.71 3.81 -5.29
C PHE A 92 -11.21 3.47 -5.32
N SER A 93 -11.95 4.22 -6.14
CA SER A 93 -13.27 3.85 -6.66
C SER A 93 -13.23 3.98 -8.19
N SER A 94 -14.19 3.40 -8.90
CA SER A 94 -14.16 3.37 -10.37
C SER A 94 -15.52 3.67 -10.97
N LEU A 95 -15.50 4.21 -12.19
CA LEU A 95 -16.72 4.40 -13.00
C LEU A 95 -17.44 3.07 -13.26
N PHE A 96 -16.71 1.96 -13.36
CA PHE A 96 -17.30 0.63 -13.46
C PHE A 96 -18.18 0.30 -12.26
N TYR A 97 -17.76 0.66 -11.04
CA TYR A 97 -18.54 0.42 -9.84
C TYR A 97 -19.84 1.25 -9.83
N GLU A 98 -19.82 2.47 -10.35
CA GLU A 98 -21.03 3.29 -10.53
C GLU A 98 -21.96 2.70 -11.59
N TRP A 99 -21.40 2.18 -12.69
CA TRP A 99 -22.16 1.57 -13.79
C TRP A 99 -22.92 0.29 -13.39
N LEU A 100 -22.46 -0.43 -12.37
CA LEU A 100 -23.11 -1.65 -11.88
C LEU A 100 -24.44 -1.40 -11.14
N ALA A 101 -24.75 -0.15 -10.80
CA ALA A 101 -25.92 0.24 -10.02
C ALA A 101 -27.25 0.11 -10.77
#